data_AF-A0AAV4MWT0-F1
#
_entry.id   AF-A0AAV4MWT0-F1
#
_cell.length_a   1.000
_cell.length_b   1.000
_cell.length_c   1.000
_cell.angle_alpha   90.00
_cell.angle_beta   90.00
_cell.angle_gamma   90.00
#
_symmetry.space_group_name_H-M   'P 1'
#
loop_
_entity.id
_entity.type
_entity.pdbx_description
1 polymer ?
#
loop_
_entity_poly.entity_id
_entity_poly.type
_entity_poly.pdbx_seq_one_letter_code
_entity_poly.pdbx_strand_id
1 'polypeptide(L)'
;MDTKKKQPTKKMGKKQFKNYALLNGLPVADMSKEQLDGYIFQLQQEVEHEREERNYYQLERDKIQLFWEVTKHQLEEKDAILQLKNTEIDEVALTHLAEIKLYKQKMKHIMFECQQHIDEKMKEKMDEKLILEEKHQVQVNELESEINKLKDEIFQLKIDHENAIINQRLQHGEELCSLHQRYQTEIDILKSKEVSEIGTIRHELDLQRKKAIQEIEDRKDAHIEHLIQTHEELFQKMKNYYNDIIKNDILLIKSLKIIALLTLHLNHHHPW
;
A
#
# COMPACT_ATOMS: atom_id res chain seq x y z
N MET A 1 105.81 -19.32 -28.74
CA MET A 1 106.49 -18.84 -29.96
C MET A 1 107.96 -18.64 -29.65
N ASP A 2 108.77 -19.52 -30.23
CA ASP A 2 110.23 -19.49 -30.25
C ASP A 2 110.79 -18.17 -30.79
N THR A 3 111.92 -17.72 -30.24
CA THR A 3 113.02 -17.22 -31.08
C THR A 3 114.38 -17.51 -30.44
N LYS A 4 115.10 -18.45 -31.05
CA LYS A 4 116.56 -18.62 -30.94
C LYS A 4 117.28 -17.37 -31.46
N LYS A 5 118.38 -16.95 -30.81
CA LYS A 5 119.47 -16.23 -31.50
C LYS A 5 120.84 -16.76 -31.07
N LYS A 6 121.66 -16.98 -32.09
CA LYS A 6 122.97 -17.62 -32.13
C LYS A 6 124.09 -16.74 -31.56
N GLN A 7 125.17 -17.43 -31.17
CA GLN A 7 126.51 -16.99 -30.73
C GLN A 7 127.17 -15.89 -31.58
N PRO A 8 128.32 -15.36 -31.11
CA PRO A 8 129.55 -15.69 -31.84
C PRO A 8 130.73 -16.08 -30.95
N THR A 9 131.39 -17.17 -31.34
CA THR A 9 132.75 -17.55 -30.94
C THR A 9 133.80 -16.71 -31.68
N LYS A 10 134.81 -16.17 -30.97
CA LYS A 10 136.04 -15.62 -31.58
C LYS A 10 137.30 -16.18 -30.92
N LYS A 11 138.00 -16.95 -31.76
CA LYS A 11 139.43 -17.31 -31.91
C LYS A 11 140.46 -17.02 -30.81
N MET A 12 141.24 -18.09 -30.60
CA MET A 12 142.47 -18.25 -29.83
C MET A 12 143.59 -17.25 -30.15
N GLY A 13 144.27 -16.79 -29.09
CA GLY A 13 145.67 -16.37 -29.11
C GLY A 13 146.46 -17.26 -28.16
N LYS A 14 147.39 -18.06 -28.68
CA LYS A 14 148.37 -18.85 -27.91
C LYS A 14 149.28 -17.89 -27.13
N LYS A 15 149.23 -17.94 -25.80
CA LYS A 15 150.36 -17.57 -24.93
C LYS A 15 150.65 -18.77 -24.04
N GLN A 16 151.84 -19.33 -24.22
CA GLN A 16 152.44 -20.30 -23.30
C GLN A 16 152.52 -19.64 -21.91
N PHE A 17 151.77 -20.19 -20.96
CA PHE A 17 152.06 -20.02 -19.54
C PHE A 17 151.98 -21.41 -18.92
N LYS A 18 153.15 -21.92 -18.52
CA LYS A 18 153.28 -23.06 -17.63
C LYS A 18 152.61 -22.66 -16.30
N ASN A 19 151.35 -23.01 -16.11
CA ASN A 19 150.75 -23.02 -14.79
C ASN A 19 150.65 -24.48 -14.36
N TYR A 20 151.66 -24.87 -13.57
CA TYR A 20 151.51 -25.95 -12.63
C TYR A 20 150.22 -25.70 -11.84
N ALA A 21 149.37 -26.72 -11.70
CA ALA A 21 148.22 -26.63 -10.80
C ALA A 21 148.76 -26.25 -9.41
N LEU A 22 148.45 -25.03 -8.98
CA LEU A 22 148.77 -24.53 -7.65
C LEU A 22 147.69 -25.05 -6.72
N LEU A 23 148.08 -25.91 -5.80
CA LEU A 23 147.19 -26.56 -4.85
C LEU A 23 147.61 -26.05 -3.46
N ASN A 24 146.78 -25.18 -2.86
CA ASN A 24 147.11 -24.39 -1.67
C ASN A 24 148.50 -23.70 -1.71
N GLY A 25 148.85 -23.12 -2.86
CA GLY A 25 150.06 -22.28 -2.97
C GLY A 25 151.39 -23.02 -3.12
N LEU A 26 151.38 -24.36 -3.25
CA LEU A 26 152.59 -25.17 -3.56
C LEU A 26 152.46 -25.89 -4.93
N PRO A 27 153.57 -26.03 -5.69
CA PRO A 27 153.57 -26.81 -6.92
C PRO A 27 153.44 -28.31 -6.62
N VAL A 28 152.51 -28.99 -7.29
CA VAL A 28 152.20 -30.44 -7.14
C VAL A 28 153.43 -31.37 -7.29
N ALA A 29 154.54 -30.88 -7.84
CA ALA A 29 155.77 -31.65 -8.03
C ALA A 29 156.61 -31.86 -6.76
N ASP A 30 156.43 -31.05 -5.71
CA ASP A 30 157.28 -31.05 -4.49
C ASP A 30 156.59 -31.62 -3.24
N MET A 31 155.35 -32.11 -3.37
CA MET A 31 154.59 -32.72 -2.28
C MET A 31 154.95 -34.21 -2.15
N SER A 32 155.23 -34.69 -0.93
CA SER A 32 155.51 -36.13 -0.73
C SER A 32 154.28 -36.98 -1.05
N LYS A 33 154.46 -38.25 -1.42
CA LYS A 33 153.36 -39.18 -1.74
C LYS A 33 152.27 -39.20 -0.65
N GLU A 34 152.67 -39.17 0.61
CA GLU A 34 151.76 -39.13 1.77
C GLU A 34 151.00 -37.80 1.90
N GLN A 35 151.61 -36.67 1.51
CA GLN A 35 150.94 -35.37 1.51
C GLN A 35 149.95 -35.23 0.34
N LEU A 36 150.27 -35.80 -0.83
CA LEU A 36 149.32 -35.91 -1.95
C LEU A 36 148.18 -36.86 -1.63
N ASP A 37 148.45 -38.02 -1.01
CA ASP A 37 147.43 -38.99 -0.61
C ASP A 37 146.51 -38.43 0.48
N GLY A 38 147.05 -37.69 1.46
CA GLY A 38 146.24 -36.98 2.47
C GLY A 38 145.37 -35.88 1.88
N TYR A 39 145.86 -35.17 0.86
CA TYR A 39 145.08 -34.15 0.16
C TYR A 39 144.02 -34.75 -0.77
N ILE A 40 144.33 -35.86 -1.44
CA ILE A 40 143.34 -36.65 -2.20
C ILE A 40 142.25 -37.15 -1.26
N PHE A 41 142.60 -37.59 -0.05
CA PHE A 41 141.63 -38.00 0.97
C PHE A 41 140.77 -36.82 1.45
N GLN A 42 141.34 -35.64 1.69
CA GLN A 42 140.59 -34.42 2.02
C GLN A 42 139.63 -34.01 0.89
N LEU A 43 140.09 -34.02 -0.36
CA LEU A 43 139.22 -33.75 -1.51
C LEU A 43 138.12 -34.79 -1.67
N GLN A 44 138.41 -36.08 -1.42
CA GLN A 44 137.38 -37.13 -1.43
C GLN A 44 136.34 -36.91 -0.34
N GLN A 45 136.79 -36.50 0.85
CA GLN A 45 135.92 -36.18 1.97
C GLN A 45 135.08 -34.93 1.71
N GLU A 46 135.65 -33.89 1.09
CA GLU A 46 134.93 -32.68 0.65
C GLU A 46 133.91 -33.03 -0.44
N VAL A 47 134.27 -33.88 -1.41
CA VAL A 47 133.34 -34.34 -2.45
C VAL A 47 132.19 -35.16 -1.86
N GLU A 48 132.47 -36.02 -0.87
CA GLU A 48 131.42 -36.81 -0.22
C GLU A 48 130.52 -35.91 0.66
N HIS A 49 131.10 -34.94 1.38
CA HIS A 49 130.34 -33.93 2.11
C HIS A 49 129.45 -33.08 1.19
N GLU A 50 129.97 -32.60 0.06
CA GLU A 50 129.18 -31.88 -0.94
C GLU A 50 128.07 -32.76 -1.56
N ARG A 51 128.28 -34.08 -1.67
CA ARG A 51 127.24 -35.03 -2.11
C ARG A 51 126.15 -35.18 -1.06
N GLU A 52 126.52 -35.34 0.21
CA GLU A 52 125.58 -35.42 1.33
C GLU A 52 124.77 -34.13 1.45
N GLU A 53 125.41 -32.97 1.38
CA GLU A 53 124.74 -31.67 1.38
C GLU A 53 123.79 -31.51 0.20
N ARG A 54 124.22 -31.86 -1.03
CA ARG A 54 123.34 -31.83 -2.21
C ARG A 54 122.11 -32.72 -2.01
N ASN A 55 122.30 -33.93 -1.49
CA ASN A 55 121.21 -34.87 -1.23
C ASN A 55 120.26 -34.31 -0.17
N TYR A 56 120.79 -33.77 0.92
CA TYR A 56 120.02 -33.10 1.96
C TYR A 56 119.18 -31.94 1.39
N TYR A 57 119.80 -31.02 0.63
CA TYR A 57 119.08 -29.91 0.00
C TYR A 57 118.06 -30.36 -1.05
N GLN A 58 118.28 -31.51 -1.69
CA GLN A 58 117.32 -32.08 -2.63
C GLN A 58 116.10 -32.66 -1.92
N LEU A 59 116.28 -33.41 -0.83
CA LEU A 59 115.18 -33.88 0.01
C LEU A 59 114.37 -32.73 0.61
N GLU A 60 115.04 -31.67 1.09
CA GLU A 60 114.34 -30.48 1.59
C GLU A 60 113.57 -29.74 0.49
N ARG A 61 114.13 -29.64 -0.73
CA ARG A 61 113.41 -29.07 -1.88
C ARG A 61 112.16 -29.90 -2.20
N ASP A 62 112.28 -31.22 -2.30
CA ASP A 62 111.17 -32.10 -2.65
C ASP A 62 110.08 -32.09 -1.57
N LYS A 63 110.48 -31.98 -0.30
CA LYS A 63 109.56 -31.79 0.83
C LYS A 63 108.82 -30.45 0.76
N ILE A 64 109.53 -29.36 0.47
CA ILE A 64 108.91 -28.04 0.27
C ILE A 64 107.97 -28.06 -0.94
N GLN A 65 108.36 -28.71 -2.04
CA GLN A 65 107.54 -28.85 -3.24
C GLN A 65 106.26 -29.63 -2.94
N LEU A 66 106.36 -30.76 -2.24
CA LEU A 66 105.20 -31.55 -1.83
C LEU A 66 104.27 -30.75 -0.92
N PHE A 67 104.81 -30.04 0.09
CA PHE A 67 104.00 -29.18 0.94
C PHE A 67 103.31 -28.09 0.13
N TRP A 68 104.01 -27.46 -0.83
CA TRP A 68 103.42 -26.45 -1.69
C TRP A 68 102.29 -27.03 -2.55
N GLU A 69 102.49 -28.19 -3.17
CA GLU A 69 101.46 -28.85 -4.00
C GLU A 69 100.23 -29.24 -3.18
N VAL A 70 100.42 -29.84 -2.00
CA VAL A 70 99.33 -30.22 -1.09
C VAL A 70 98.58 -28.97 -0.62
N THR A 71 99.28 -27.94 -0.17
CA THR A 71 98.65 -26.71 0.32
C THR A 71 97.91 -25.98 -0.79
N LYS A 72 98.47 -25.98 -2.01
CA LYS A 72 97.82 -25.44 -3.21
C LYS A 72 96.54 -26.19 -3.53
N HIS A 73 96.56 -27.52 -3.56
CA HIS A 73 95.36 -28.32 -3.80
C HIS A 73 94.30 -28.11 -2.71
N GLN A 74 94.71 -28.04 -1.44
CA GLN A 74 93.79 -27.72 -0.33
C GLN A 74 93.17 -26.34 -0.48
N LEU A 75 93.94 -25.34 -0.92
CA LEU A 75 93.41 -24.01 -1.20
C LEU A 75 92.41 -24.05 -2.36
N GLU A 76 92.73 -24.70 -3.47
CA GLU A 76 91.83 -24.86 -4.62
C GLU A 76 90.53 -25.58 -4.24
N GLU A 77 90.60 -26.61 -3.40
CA GLU A 77 89.43 -27.33 -2.88
C GLU A 77 88.56 -26.42 -1.98
N LYS A 78 89.18 -25.64 -1.08
CA LYS A 78 88.47 -24.70 -0.21
C LYS A 78 87.82 -23.58 -1.02
N ASP A 79 88.50 -23.07 -2.03
CA ASP A 79 87.97 -22.07 -2.95
C ASP A 79 86.76 -22.63 -3.72
N ALA A 80 86.85 -23.88 -4.22
CA ALA A 80 85.74 -24.55 -4.88
C ALA A 80 84.52 -24.72 -3.95
N ILE A 81 84.74 -25.12 -2.69
CA ILE A 81 83.68 -25.24 -1.68
C ILE A 81 83.06 -23.87 -1.38
N LEU A 82 83.86 -22.81 -1.27
CA LEU A 82 83.35 -21.45 -1.05
C LEU A 82 82.46 -20.99 -2.21
N GLN A 83 82.85 -21.27 -3.45
CA GLN A 83 82.02 -20.97 -4.62
C GLN A 83 80.70 -21.74 -4.57
N LEU A 84 80.73 -23.04 -4.27
CA LEU A 84 79.52 -23.85 -4.12
C LEU A 84 78.61 -23.35 -3.01
N LYS A 85 79.18 -22.91 -1.87
CA LYS A 85 78.40 -22.32 -0.78
C LYS A 85 77.81 -20.96 -1.14
N ASN A 86 78.53 -20.13 -1.89
CA ASN A 86 77.97 -18.87 -2.40
C ASN A 86 76.81 -19.14 -3.37
N THR A 87 76.94 -20.11 -4.28
CA THR A 87 75.83 -20.46 -5.18
C THR A 87 74.63 -21.03 -4.42
N GLU A 88 74.86 -21.84 -3.38
CA GLU A 88 73.78 -22.36 -2.52
C GLU A 88 73.06 -21.23 -1.77
N ILE A 89 73.80 -20.24 -1.26
CA ILE A 89 73.22 -19.04 -0.63
C ILE A 89 72.36 -18.27 -1.63
N ASP A 90 72.85 -18.07 -2.85
CA ASP A 90 72.12 -17.35 -3.90
C ASP A 90 70.85 -18.09 -4.32
N GLU A 91 70.92 -19.42 -4.48
CA GLU A 91 69.76 -20.27 -4.79
C GLU A 91 68.69 -20.19 -3.69
N VAL A 92 69.07 -20.28 -2.42
CA VAL A 92 68.15 -20.16 -1.28
C VAL A 92 67.54 -18.75 -1.20
N ALA A 93 68.32 -17.71 -1.50
CA ALA A 93 67.80 -16.34 -1.55
C ALA A 93 66.76 -16.17 -2.67
N LEU A 94 67.00 -16.77 -3.84
CA LEU A 94 66.07 -16.74 -4.97
C LEU A 94 64.78 -17.52 -4.70
N THR A 95 64.87 -18.71 -4.10
CA THR A 95 63.68 -19.49 -3.73
C THR A 95 62.85 -18.77 -2.68
N HIS A 96 63.47 -18.23 -1.64
CA HIS A 96 62.78 -17.45 -0.61
C HIS A 96 62.10 -16.19 -1.20
N LEU A 97 62.76 -15.49 -2.14
CA LEU A 97 62.15 -14.37 -2.86
C LEU A 97 60.92 -14.80 -3.67
N ALA A 98 60.97 -15.97 -4.33
CA ALA A 98 59.85 -16.53 -5.07
C ALA A 98 58.69 -16.90 -4.15
N GLU A 99 58.97 -17.48 -2.99
CA GLU A 99 57.96 -17.78 -1.96
C GLU A 99 57.27 -16.52 -1.45
N ILE A 100 58.02 -15.47 -1.12
CA ILE A 100 57.46 -14.17 -0.71
C ILE A 100 56.50 -13.64 -1.79
N LYS A 101 56.88 -13.72 -3.07
CA LYS A 101 56.02 -13.28 -4.17
C LYS A 101 54.74 -14.12 -4.25
N LEU A 102 54.84 -15.44 -4.11
CA LEU A 102 53.70 -16.34 -4.09
C LEU A 102 52.75 -16.02 -2.93
N TYR A 103 53.28 -15.87 -1.71
CA TYR A 103 52.47 -15.51 -0.53
C TYR A 103 51.82 -14.14 -0.68
N LYS A 104 52.52 -13.16 -1.26
CA LYS A 104 51.94 -11.85 -1.57
C LYS A 104 50.78 -11.96 -2.56
N GLN A 105 50.88 -12.81 -3.57
CA GLN A 105 49.80 -13.06 -4.52
C GLN A 105 48.62 -13.79 -3.87
N LYS A 106 48.88 -14.81 -3.04
CA LYS A 106 47.85 -15.51 -2.27
C LYS A 106 47.10 -14.56 -1.34
N MET A 107 47.80 -13.68 -0.62
CA MET A 107 47.18 -12.67 0.23
C MET A 107 46.26 -11.73 -0.57
N LYS A 108 46.74 -11.24 -1.73
CA LYS A 108 45.92 -10.41 -2.61
C LYS A 108 44.66 -11.13 -3.10
N HIS A 109 44.79 -12.41 -3.45
CA HIS A 109 43.66 -13.22 -3.89
C HIS A 109 42.62 -13.40 -2.78
N ILE A 110 43.05 -13.80 -1.58
CA ILE A 110 42.16 -13.95 -0.42
C ILE A 110 41.46 -12.63 -0.09
N MET A 111 42.20 -11.51 -0.10
CA MET A 111 41.59 -10.19 0.13
C MET A 111 40.53 -9.84 -0.93
N PHE A 112 40.79 -10.16 -2.20
CA PHE A 112 39.84 -9.95 -3.27
C PHE A 112 38.59 -10.83 -3.11
N GLU A 113 38.77 -12.11 -2.78
CA GLU A 113 37.66 -13.02 -2.51
C GLU A 113 36.83 -12.57 -1.30
N CYS A 114 37.47 -12.15 -0.21
CA CYS A 114 36.78 -11.59 0.95
C CYS A 114 35.97 -10.34 0.59
N GLN A 115 36.55 -9.42 -0.19
CA GLN A 115 35.85 -8.22 -0.64
C GLN A 115 34.66 -8.57 -1.53
N GLN A 116 34.86 -9.48 -2.50
CA GLN A 116 33.81 -9.95 -3.38
C GLN A 116 32.67 -10.60 -2.59
N HIS A 117 32.98 -11.45 -1.62
CA HIS A 117 31.98 -12.08 -0.76
C HIS A 117 31.21 -11.04 0.07
N ILE A 118 31.87 -10.00 0.57
CA ILE A 118 31.20 -8.89 1.26
C ILE A 118 30.24 -8.17 0.30
N ASP A 119 30.71 -7.82 -0.90
CA ASP A 119 29.90 -7.11 -1.89
C ASP A 119 28.68 -7.94 -2.33
N GLU A 120 28.86 -9.25 -2.54
CA GLU A 120 27.78 -10.19 -2.85
C GLU A 120 26.76 -10.25 -1.71
N LYS A 121 27.20 -10.38 -0.45
CA LYS A 121 26.31 -10.39 0.72
C LYS A 121 25.56 -9.08 0.90
N MET A 122 26.21 -7.95 0.63
CA MET A 122 25.57 -6.63 0.68
C MET A 122 24.49 -6.50 -0.39
N LYS A 123 24.75 -6.99 -1.61
CA LYS A 123 23.77 -7.03 -2.70
C LYS A 123 22.59 -7.94 -2.35
N GLU A 124 22.83 -9.16 -1.88
CA GLU A 124 21.77 -10.07 -1.43
C GLU A 124 20.87 -9.42 -0.38
N LYS A 125 21.46 -8.74 0.62
CA LYS A 125 20.69 -8.04 1.66
C LYS A 125 19.90 -6.85 1.14
N MET A 126 20.43 -6.13 0.16
CA MET A 126 19.73 -5.03 -0.49
C MET A 126 18.54 -5.55 -1.31
N ASP A 127 18.71 -6.66 -2.04
CA ASP A 127 17.64 -7.31 -2.81
C ASP A 127 16.55 -7.86 -1.87
N GLU A 128 16.94 -8.54 -0.78
CA GLU A 128 16.00 -9.00 0.27
C GLU A 128 15.19 -7.84 0.86
N LYS A 129 15.86 -6.72 1.15
CA LYS A 129 15.20 -5.51 1.67
C LYS A 129 14.20 -4.95 0.66
N LEU A 130 14.58 -4.85 -0.62
CA LEU A 130 13.72 -4.33 -1.68
C LEU A 130 12.45 -5.18 -1.83
N ILE A 131 12.59 -6.50 -1.86
CA ILE A 131 11.46 -7.44 -1.94
C ILE A 131 10.51 -7.26 -0.74
N LEU A 132 11.07 -7.07 0.46
CA LEU A 132 10.27 -6.85 1.66
C LEU A 132 9.53 -5.50 1.62
N GLU A 133 10.20 -4.43 1.18
CA GLU A 133 9.59 -3.11 0.99
C GLU A 133 8.47 -3.15 -0.06
N GLU A 134 8.67 -3.81 -1.20
CA GLU A 134 7.63 -4.01 -2.21
C GLU A 134 6.42 -4.76 -1.66
N LYS A 135 6.65 -5.85 -0.91
CA LYS A 135 5.58 -6.62 -0.27
C LYS A 135 4.79 -5.75 0.73
N HIS A 136 5.47 -4.99 1.57
CA HIS A 136 4.82 -4.08 2.51
C HIS A 136 4.04 -2.98 1.78
N GLN A 137 4.57 -2.43 0.69
CA GLN A 137 3.88 -1.41 -0.10
C GLN A 137 2.59 -1.96 -0.72
N VAL A 138 2.60 -3.19 -1.24
CA VAL A 138 1.38 -3.85 -1.75
C VAL A 138 0.34 -3.99 -0.64
N GLN A 139 0.73 -4.46 0.55
CA GLN A 139 -0.18 -4.58 1.69
C GLN A 139 -0.78 -3.25 2.13
N VAL A 140 0.03 -2.18 2.17
CA VAL A 140 -0.46 -0.83 2.48
C VAL A 140 -1.48 -0.38 1.45
N ASN A 141 -1.19 -0.54 0.16
CA ASN A 141 -2.11 -0.16 -0.92
C ASN A 141 -3.43 -0.94 -0.85
N GLU A 142 -3.38 -2.23 -0.52
CA GLU A 142 -4.58 -3.07 -0.33
C GLU A 142 -5.45 -2.56 0.83
N LEU A 143 -4.83 -2.28 1.98
CA LEU A 143 -5.53 -1.73 3.15
C LEU A 143 -6.11 -0.35 2.87
N GLU A 144 -5.39 0.53 2.17
CA GLU A 144 -5.89 1.84 1.76
C GLU A 144 -7.09 1.72 0.81
N SER A 145 -7.06 0.76 -0.12
CA SER A 145 -8.20 0.45 -1.00
C SER A 145 -9.41 -0.01 -0.20
N GLU A 146 -9.21 -0.91 0.78
CA GLU A 146 -10.28 -1.41 1.65
C GLU A 146 -10.88 -0.30 2.53
N ILE A 147 -10.03 0.56 3.11
CA ILE A 147 -10.49 1.72 3.88
C ILE A 147 -11.36 2.65 3.03
N ASN A 148 -10.96 2.90 1.77
CA ASN A 148 -11.75 3.76 0.89
C ASN A 148 -13.08 3.11 0.50
N LYS A 149 -13.10 1.81 0.19
CA LYS A 149 -14.34 1.06 -0.05
C LYS A 149 -15.29 1.13 1.15
N LEU A 150 -14.78 0.90 2.36
CA LEU A 150 -15.59 0.97 3.58
C LEU A 150 -16.13 2.39 3.83
N LYS A 151 -15.36 3.44 3.52
CA LYS A 151 -15.85 4.82 3.61
C LYS A 151 -17.00 5.07 2.63
N ASP A 152 -16.89 4.59 1.39
CA ASP A 152 -17.93 4.71 0.38
C ASP A 152 -19.19 3.93 0.80
N GLU A 153 -19.05 2.72 1.33
CA GLU A 153 -20.16 1.93 1.86
C GLU A 153 -20.87 2.64 3.03
N ILE A 154 -20.11 3.20 3.97
CA ILE A 154 -20.67 3.99 5.08
C ILE A 154 -21.43 5.22 4.56
N PHE A 155 -20.90 5.88 3.52
CA PHE A 155 -21.55 7.03 2.92
C PHE A 155 -22.86 6.65 2.21
N GLN A 156 -22.87 5.54 1.46
CA GLN A 156 -24.09 5.02 0.82
C GLN A 156 -25.13 4.62 1.86
N LEU A 157 -24.74 3.89 2.90
CA LEU A 157 -25.66 3.51 3.99
C LEU A 157 -26.30 4.73 4.64
N LYS A 158 -25.55 5.82 4.84
CA LYS A 158 -26.12 7.08 5.38
C LYS A 158 -27.18 7.66 4.46
N ILE A 159 -26.91 7.72 3.15
CA ILE A 159 -27.88 8.21 2.15
C ILE A 159 -29.12 7.32 2.14
N ASP A 160 -28.96 6.01 2.14
CA ASP A 160 -30.08 5.05 2.13
C ASP A 160 -30.94 5.19 3.39
N HIS A 161 -30.31 5.38 4.56
CA HIS A 161 -31.03 5.63 5.80
C HIS A 161 -31.79 6.96 5.78
N GLU A 162 -31.17 8.05 5.31
CA GLU A 162 -31.84 9.34 5.18
C GLU A 162 -33.05 9.25 4.22
N ASN A 163 -32.87 8.59 3.08
CA ASN A 163 -33.95 8.35 2.12
C ASN A 163 -35.08 7.51 2.72
N ALA A 164 -34.75 6.47 3.49
CA ALA A 164 -35.75 5.65 4.19
C ALA A 164 -36.58 6.49 5.18
N ILE A 165 -35.94 7.39 5.94
CA ILE A 165 -36.64 8.30 6.86
C ILE A 165 -37.56 9.26 6.09
N ILE A 166 -37.09 9.84 4.99
CA ILE A 166 -37.88 10.74 4.15
C ILE A 166 -39.10 10.00 3.59
N ASN A 167 -38.91 8.79 3.06
CA ASN A 167 -39.99 7.97 2.51
C ASN A 167 -41.03 7.61 3.57
N GLN A 168 -40.61 7.22 4.78
CA GLN A 168 -41.53 6.94 5.88
C GLN A 168 -42.34 8.19 6.28
N ARG A 169 -41.69 9.36 6.36
CA ARG A 169 -42.39 10.62 6.66
C ARG A 169 -43.40 10.98 5.59
N LEU A 170 -43.06 10.77 4.31
CA LEU A 170 -43.95 11.01 3.20
C LEU A 170 -45.17 10.08 3.25
N GLN A 171 -44.95 8.78 3.44
CA GLN A 171 -46.03 7.78 3.58
C GLN A 171 -46.98 8.13 4.73
N HIS A 172 -46.45 8.46 5.91
CA HIS A 172 -47.27 8.90 7.03
C HIS A 172 -48.06 10.18 6.72
N GLY A 173 -47.46 11.13 5.99
CA GLY A 173 -48.17 12.32 5.51
C GLY A 173 -49.34 11.99 4.59
N GLU A 174 -49.14 11.09 3.63
CA GLU A 174 -50.16 10.62 2.71
C GLU A 174 -51.32 9.90 3.43
N GLU A 175 -50.99 9.04 4.41
CA GLU A 175 -51.97 8.36 5.26
C GLU A 175 -52.80 9.37 6.07
N LEU A 176 -52.15 10.35 6.70
CA LEU A 176 -52.83 11.41 7.47
C LEU A 176 -53.75 12.25 6.59
N CYS A 177 -53.29 12.67 5.40
CA CYS A 177 -54.11 13.40 4.44
C CYS A 177 -55.32 12.58 4.00
N SER A 178 -55.12 11.30 3.69
CA SER A 178 -56.20 10.39 3.29
C SER A 178 -57.23 10.20 4.41
N LEU A 179 -56.77 10.04 5.64
CA LEU A 179 -57.63 9.91 6.82
C LEU A 179 -58.42 11.20 7.09
N HIS A 180 -57.76 12.36 6.98
CA HIS A 180 -58.42 13.66 7.11
C HIS A 180 -59.51 13.85 6.05
N GLN A 181 -59.21 13.53 4.78
CA GLN A 181 -60.18 13.60 3.69
C GLN A 181 -61.39 12.67 3.94
N ARG A 182 -61.15 11.46 4.45
CA ARG A 182 -62.23 10.52 4.81
C ARG A 182 -63.13 11.09 5.90
N TYR A 183 -62.57 11.58 7.00
CA TYR A 183 -63.36 12.19 8.08
C TYR A 183 -64.09 13.45 7.64
N GLN A 184 -63.46 14.27 6.80
CA GLN A 184 -64.11 15.46 6.27
C GLN A 184 -65.35 15.07 5.44
N THR A 185 -65.21 14.07 4.57
CA THR A 185 -66.33 13.54 3.78
C THR A 185 -67.44 12.99 4.68
N GLU A 186 -67.09 12.24 5.73
CA GLU A 186 -68.06 11.69 6.68
C GLU A 186 -68.80 12.78 7.46
N ILE A 187 -68.09 13.81 7.92
CA ILE A 187 -68.67 14.99 8.57
C ILE A 187 -69.64 15.70 7.63
N ASP A 188 -69.27 15.88 6.36
CA ASP A 188 -70.12 16.58 5.39
C ASP A 188 -71.38 15.77 5.04
N ILE A 189 -71.28 14.45 4.95
CA ILE A 189 -72.44 13.54 4.81
C ILE A 189 -73.35 13.65 6.02
N LEU A 190 -72.81 13.58 7.24
CA LEU A 190 -73.59 13.68 8.49
C LEU A 190 -74.30 15.02 8.59
N LYS A 191 -73.59 16.13 8.33
CA LYS A 191 -74.18 17.48 8.28
C LYS A 191 -75.31 17.57 7.27
N SER A 192 -75.12 17.03 6.06
CA SER A 192 -76.14 17.04 5.01
C SER A 192 -77.38 16.26 5.44
N LYS A 193 -77.20 15.11 6.10
CA LYS A 193 -78.29 14.30 6.64
C LYS A 193 -79.08 15.06 7.72
N GLU A 194 -78.39 15.63 8.71
CA GLU A 194 -79.02 16.43 9.79
C GLU A 194 -79.80 17.63 9.23
N VAL A 195 -79.23 18.36 8.26
CA VAL A 195 -79.93 19.47 7.59
C VAL A 195 -81.18 18.99 6.85
N SER A 196 -81.10 17.86 6.15
CA SER A 196 -82.25 17.24 5.48
C SER A 196 -83.34 16.85 6.48
N GLU A 197 -82.97 16.21 7.59
CA GLU A 197 -83.91 15.80 8.65
C GLU A 197 -84.63 17.02 9.26
N ILE A 198 -83.90 18.08 9.60
CA ILE A 198 -84.49 19.35 10.06
C ILE A 198 -85.46 19.91 9.00
N GLY A 199 -85.09 19.84 7.72
CA GLY A 199 -85.96 20.25 6.61
C GLY A 199 -87.27 19.45 6.56
N THR A 200 -87.20 18.12 6.72
CA THR A 200 -88.39 17.26 6.74
C THR A 200 -89.30 17.55 7.92
N ILE A 201 -88.75 17.74 9.12
CA ILE A 201 -89.53 18.08 10.32
C ILE A 201 -90.24 19.43 10.15
N ARG A 202 -89.54 20.45 9.62
CA ARG A 202 -90.15 21.75 9.32
C ARG A 202 -91.31 21.61 8.34
N HIS A 203 -91.13 20.83 7.28
CA HIS A 203 -92.18 20.62 6.28
C HIS A 203 -93.41 19.91 6.87
N GLU A 204 -93.20 18.89 7.70
CA GLU A 204 -94.29 18.17 8.38
C GLU A 204 -95.06 19.09 9.35
N LEU A 205 -94.37 19.89 10.16
CA LEU A 205 -94.99 20.87 11.04
C LEU A 205 -95.79 21.92 10.27
N ASP A 206 -95.27 22.40 9.14
CA ASP A 206 -95.98 23.33 8.26
C ASP A 206 -97.22 22.67 7.65
N LEU A 207 -97.16 21.40 7.26
CA LEU A 207 -98.29 20.65 6.74
C LEU A 207 -99.37 20.45 7.81
N GLN A 208 -98.98 20.08 9.04
CA GLN A 208 -99.90 19.95 10.17
C GLN A 208 -100.58 21.29 10.48
N ARG A 209 -99.82 22.38 10.49
CA ARG A 209 -100.35 23.73 10.66
C ARG A 209 -101.38 24.07 9.57
N LYS A 210 -101.06 23.80 8.30
CA LYS A 210 -101.99 24.03 7.17
C LYS A 210 -103.26 23.19 7.29
N LYS A 211 -103.14 21.91 7.65
CA LYS A 211 -104.30 21.02 7.89
C LYS A 211 -105.17 21.52 9.04
N ALA A 212 -104.57 21.96 10.15
CA ALA A 212 -105.31 22.52 11.27
C ALA A 212 -106.05 23.81 10.92
N ILE A 213 -105.45 24.67 10.10
CA ILE A 213 -106.11 25.87 9.55
C ILE A 213 -107.29 25.45 8.67
N GLN A 214 -107.09 24.50 7.75
CA GLN A 214 -108.15 24.01 6.87
C GLN A 214 -109.32 23.40 7.65
N GLU A 215 -109.05 22.57 8.67
CA GLU A 215 -110.12 22.04 9.53
C GLU A 215 -110.92 23.13 10.24
N ILE A 216 -110.25 24.21 10.68
CA ILE A 216 -110.92 25.35 11.30
C ILE A 216 -111.76 26.10 10.26
N GLU A 217 -111.26 26.28 9.05
CA GLU A 217 -111.98 26.88 7.92
C GLU A 217 -113.21 26.04 7.56
N ASP A 218 -113.06 24.73 7.36
CA ASP A 218 -114.17 23.82 7.05
C ASP A 218 -115.24 23.81 8.15
N ARG A 219 -114.84 23.84 9.43
CA ARG A 219 -115.78 23.95 10.56
C ARG A 219 -116.53 25.28 10.55
N LYS A 220 -115.84 26.38 10.23
CA LYS A 220 -116.46 27.72 10.12
C LYS A 220 -117.40 27.79 8.93
N ASP A 221 -117.02 27.23 7.79
CA ASP A 221 -117.84 27.19 6.58
C ASP A 221 -119.09 26.35 6.81
N ALA A 222 -118.97 25.18 7.43
CA ALA A 222 -120.12 24.37 7.85
C ALA A 222 -121.04 25.13 8.82
N HIS A 223 -120.47 25.93 9.74
CA HIS A 223 -121.26 26.77 10.65
C HIS A 223 -121.99 27.89 9.91
N ILE A 224 -121.33 28.55 8.94
CA ILE A 224 -121.94 29.55 8.06
C ILE A 224 -123.08 28.93 7.26
N GLU A 225 -122.88 27.75 6.68
CA GLU A 225 -123.91 27.04 5.92
C GLU A 225 -125.12 26.70 6.80
N HIS A 226 -124.88 26.17 8.01
CA HIS A 226 -125.95 25.93 8.99
C HIS A 226 -126.70 27.23 9.33
N LEU A 227 -125.98 28.33 9.55
CA LEU A 227 -126.58 29.64 9.86
C LEU A 227 -127.44 30.16 8.70
N ILE A 228 -126.97 30.01 7.45
CA ILE A 228 -127.72 30.34 6.23
C ILE A 228 -129.01 29.51 6.17
N GLN A 229 -128.92 28.20 6.35
CA GLN A 229 -130.10 27.31 6.34
C GLN A 229 -131.10 27.71 7.43
N THR A 230 -130.64 27.98 8.65
CA THR A 230 -131.50 28.42 9.75
C THR A 230 -132.17 29.76 9.44
N HIS A 231 -131.44 30.71 8.86
CA HIS A 231 -131.99 31.99 8.43
C HIS A 231 -133.01 31.83 7.31
N GLU A 232 -132.78 30.97 6.31
CA GLU A 232 -133.72 30.68 5.23
C GLU A 232 -135.01 30.05 5.78
N GLU A 233 -134.90 29.11 6.73
CA GLU A 233 -136.06 28.54 7.43
C GLU A 233 -136.86 29.58 8.20
N LEU A 234 -136.18 30.46 8.96
CA LEU A 234 -136.82 31.55 9.70
C LEU A 234 -137.47 32.55 8.75
N PHE A 235 -136.82 32.90 7.65
CA PHE A 235 -137.37 33.77 6.62
C PHE A 235 -138.63 33.15 5.99
N GLN A 236 -138.61 31.83 5.73
CA GLN A 236 -139.76 31.13 5.18
C GLN A 236 -140.91 31.02 6.19
N LYS A 237 -140.61 30.79 7.48
CA LYS A 237 -141.61 30.88 8.56
C LYS A 237 -142.23 32.27 8.64
N MET A 238 -141.41 33.33 8.55
CA MET A 238 -141.88 34.72 8.55
C MET A 238 -142.75 35.01 7.32
N LYS A 239 -142.33 34.58 6.12
CA LYS A 239 -143.10 34.71 4.88
C LYS A 239 -144.43 33.99 4.97
N ASN A 240 -144.46 32.78 5.52
CA ASN A 240 -145.70 32.02 5.75
C ASN A 240 -146.61 32.75 6.73
N TYR A 241 -146.08 33.27 7.85
CA TYR A 241 -146.82 34.07 8.81
C TYR A 241 -147.47 35.31 8.18
N TYR A 242 -146.72 36.09 7.37
CA TYR A 242 -147.29 37.23 6.66
C TYR A 242 -148.28 36.82 5.57
N ASN A 243 -148.04 35.73 4.85
CA ASN A 243 -149.01 35.20 3.89
C ASN A 243 -150.30 34.77 4.57
N ASP A 244 -150.23 34.20 5.78
CA ASP A 244 -151.39 33.80 6.55
C ASP A 244 -152.15 35.01 7.07
N ILE A 245 -151.47 36.07 7.53
CA ILE A 245 -152.10 37.37 7.82
C ILE A 245 -152.77 37.94 6.57
N ILE A 246 -152.10 38.00 5.43
CA ILE A 246 -152.66 38.52 4.18
C ILE A 246 -153.88 37.69 3.76
N LYS A 247 -153.82 36.36 3.87
CA LYS A 247 -155.00 35.50 3.62
C LYS A 247 -156.13 35.84 4.58
N ASN A 248 -155.83 36.03 5.87
CA ASN A 248 -156.82 36.39 6.88
C ASN A 248 -157.43 37.77 6.59
N ASP A 249 -156.61 38.76 6.25
CA ASP A 249 -157.05 40.11 5.87
C ASP A 249 -157.85 40.08 4.57
N ILE A 250 -157.49 39.25 3.59
CA ILE A 250 -158.30 39.04 2.37
C ILE A 250 -159.62 38.36 2.71
N LEU A 251 -159.64 37.38 3.61
CA LEU A 251 -160.87 36.74 4.09
C LEU A 251 -161.75 37.73 4.85
N LEU A 252 -161.15 38.60 5.67
CA LEU A 252 -161.82 39.70 6.37
C LEU A 252 -162.36 40.74 5.38
N ILE A 253 -161.59 41.13 4.36
CA ILE A 253 -162.06 42.03 3.30
C ILE A 253 -163.21 41.37 2.54
N LYS A 254 -163.13 40.07 2.23
CA LYS A 254 -164.24 39.34 1.60
C LYS A 254 -165.48 39.29 2.49
N SER A 255 -165.33 39.04 3.79
CA SER A 255 -166.47 38.99 4.72
C SER A 255 -167.09 40.38 4.92
N LEU A 256 -166.28 41.44 5.02
CA LEU A 256 -166.74 42.83 5.05
C LEU A 256 -167.45 43.22 3.74
N LYS A 257 -166.98 42.71 2.58
CA LYS A 257 -167.64 42.94 1.28
C LYS A 257 -168.99 42.23 1.18
N ILE A 258 -169.11 41.02 1.75
CA ILE A 258 -170.38 40.29 1.86
C ILE A 258 -171.34 41.02 2.80
N ILE A 259 -170.85 41.56 3.93
CA ILE A 259 -171.64 42.39 4.85
C ILE A 259 -172.09 43.69 4.19
N ALA A 260 -171.25 44.34 3.38
CA ALA A 260 -171.62 45.51 2.58
C ALA A 260 -172.69 45.19 1.52
N LEU A 261 -172.62 44.01 0.89
CA LEU A 261 -173.64 43.52 -0.05
C LEU A 261 -174.96 43.16 0.66
N LEU A 262 -174.91 42.63 1.88
CA LEU A 262 -176.10 42.35 2.70
C LEU A 262 -176.75 43.62 3.27
N THR A 263 -175.97 44.66 3.58
CA THR A 263 -176.49 45.97 4.02
C THR A 263 -177.10 46.79 2.88
N LEU A 264 -176.67 46.58 1.64
CA LEU A 264 -177.35 47.11 0.45
C LEU A 264 -178.72 46.44 0.18
N HIS A 265 -178.98 45.25 0.76
CA HIS A 265 -180.25 44.56 0.59
C HIS A 265 -181.25 44.75 1.75
N LEU A 266 -180.83 45.36 2.88
CA LEU A 266 -181.66 45.51 4.08
C LEU A 266 -182.08 46.95 4.43
N ASN A 267 -181.56 48.00 3.78
CA ASN A 267 -181.98 49.39 4.05
C ASN A 267 -182.74 50.10 2.90
N HIS A 268 -183.29 49.33 1.96
CA HIS A 268 -184.56 49.70 1.32
C HIS A 268 -185.73 49.43 2.30
N HIS A 269 -185.88 50.28 3.32
CA HIS A 269 -187.12 50.49 4.08
C HIS A 269 -187.06 51.81 4.92
N HIS A 270 -187.29 52.95 4.23
CA HIS A 270 -187.90 54.25 4.66
C HIS A 270 -187.48 54.99 5.96
N PRO A 271 -187.81 56.30 6.15
CA PRO A 271 -188.03 57.45 5.23
C PRO A 271 -187.23 58.74 5.61
N TRP A 272 -187.29 59.75 4.72
CA TRP A 272 -186.69 61.12 4.74
C TRP A 272 -185.24 61.26 4.28
#